data_AF-A0A183CHY3-F1
#
_entry.id   AF-A0A183CHY3-F1
#
_cell.length_a   1.000
_cell.length_b   1.000
_cell.length_c   1.000
_cell.angle_alpha   90.00
_cell.angle_beta   90.00
_cell.angle_gamma   90.00
#
_symmetry.space_group_name_H-M   'P 1'
#
loop_
_entity.id
_entity.type
_entity.pdbx_description
1 polymer ?
#
loop_
_entity_poly.entity_id
_entity_poly.type
_entity_poly.pdbx_seq_one_letter_code
_entity_poly.pdbx_strand_id
1 'polypeptide(L)'
;MKTSLPSLVYFVLLYTIRRLKNHSCAWRVRIALHLKGIEFEQRIVNLFSGDQHKDEECLANLPFSKVPVFVHGKFALAESMAIIEYLEEKFPEPNALLPPSAECRAQVRALALQIVANTQPLQNLAVLQHLSDDPAKRNAWARHWIEHSFNAFEKALAKTAGKYAYGDKISLVDICIPPQVYNAKRYGRGPARTSCLLGVYPNSVSRNGPSGGLSVVAALVSLGIGQPVPYGIAMSGAIDANGAISAIGGTFAKVSAAKEAGLTTVILPRDNENDIDMDV
;
A
#
# COMPACT_ATOMS: atom_id res chain seq x y z
N MET A 1 -1.39 35.78 -1.61
CA MET A 1 -2.65 35.31 -2.22
C MET A 1 -2.70 33.79 -2.09
N LYS A 2 -3.46 33.29 -1.11
CA LYS A 2 -3.80 31.87 -0.99
C LYS A 2 -4.99 31.63 -1.91
N THR A 3 -4.78 30.97 -3.03
CA THR A 3 -5.89 30.43 -3.83
C THR A 3 -6.51 29.29 -3.03
N SER A 4 -7.58 29.60 -2.30
CA SER A 4 -8.46 28.61 -1.72
C SER A 4 -9.06 27.79 -2.86
N LEU A 5 -8.69 26.51 -2.96
CA LEU A 5 -9.49 25.56 -3.72
C LEU A 5 -10.93 25.67 -3.22
N PRO A 6 -11.93 25.83 -4.12
CA PRO A 6 -13.31 25.92 -3.69
C PRO A 6 -13.63 24.64 -2.92
N SER A 7 -14.17 24.80 -1.72
CA SER A 7 -14.72 23.74 -0.87
C SER A 7 -15.95 23.13 -1.53
N LEU A 8 -15.75 22.43 -2.66
CA LEU A 8 -16.62 21.34 -3.02
C LEU A 8 -16.22 20.19 -2.11
N VAL A 9 -17.07 19.91 -1.12
CA VAL A 9 -17.04 18.65 -0.39
C VAL A 9 -17.32 17.56 -1.44
N TYR A 10 -16.27 17.03 -2.04
CA TYR A 10 -16.36 15.85 -2.89
C TYR A 10 -16.73 14.71 -1.95
N PHE A 11 -18.00 14.31 -1.98
CA PHE A 11 -18.47 13.14 -1.23
C PHE A 11 -17.85 11.90 -1.86
N VAL A 12 -16.63 11.59 -1.42
CA VAL A 12 -15.94 10.37 -1.78
C VAL A 12 -16.22 9.35 -0.70
N LEU A 13 -17.18 8.45 -0.98
CA LEU A 13 -17.48 7.33 -0.11
C LEU A 13 -16.63 6.14 -0.53
N LEU A 14 -15.79 5.65 0.38
CA LEU A 14 -15.06 4.40 0.20
C LEU A 14 -15.71 3.30 1.03
N TYR A 15 -16.45 2.40 0.38
CA TYR A 15 -17.07 1.26 1.03
C TYR A 15 -16.04 0.16 1.34
N THR A 16 -15.95 -0.27 2.61
CA THR A 16 -15.01 -1.31 3.06
C THR A 16 -15.67 -2.32 4.00
N ILE A 17 -15.25 -3.59 4.00
CA ILE A 17 -15.85 -4.64 4.84
C ILE A 17 -15.45 -4.49 6.33
N ARG A 18 -16.44 -4.45 7.25
CA ARG A 18 -16.25 -4.28 8.71
C ARG A 18 -15.28 -5.28 9.39
N ARG A 19 -15.21 -6.52 8.92
CA ARG A 19 -14.26 -7.54 9.41
C ARG A 19 -12.87 -7.48 8.76
N LEU A 20 -12.69 -6.64 7.74
CA LEU A 20 -11.50 -6.56 6.88
C LEU A 20 -11.13 -5.09 6.59
N LYS A 21 -10.77 -4.32 7.63
CA LYS A 21 -10.09 -3.01 7.46
C LYS A 21 -8.82 -3.11 6.57
N ASN A 22 -8.36 -4.34 6.32
CA ASN A 22 -7.15 -4.71 5.60
C ASN A 22 -7.39 -5.32 4.21
N HIS A 23 -8.49 -4.98 3.52
CA HIS A 23 -8.73 -5.48 2.16
C HIS A 23 -7.82 -4.80 1.13
N SER A 24 -7.06 -5.60 0.39
CA SER A 24 -5.98 -5.12 -0.48
C SER A 24 -6.45 -4.10 -1.53
N CYS A 25 -7.64 -4.27 -2.09
CA CYS A 25 -8.16 -3.38 -3.14
C CYS A 25 -8.58 -2.01 -2.57
N ALA A 26 -9.12 -1.96 -1.35
CA ALA A 26 -9.50 -0.70 -0.71
C ALA A 26 -8.27 0.12 -0.30
N TRP A 27 -7.18 -0.56 0.12
CA TRP A 27 -5.91 0.10 0.41
C TRP A 27 -5.37 0.84 -0.80
N ARG A 28 -5.41 0.24 -1.98
CA ARG A 28 -4.95 0.88 -3.22
C ARG A 28 -5.64 2.23 -3.45
N VAL A 29 -6.97 2.24 -3.31
CA VAL A 29 -7.77 3.47 -3.50
C VAL A 29 -7.46 4.51 -2.42
N ARG A 30 -7.33 4.12 -1.15
CA ARG A 30 -6.94 5.05 -0.07
C ARG A 30 -5.58 5.68 -0.31
N ILE A 31 -4.58 4.88 -0.67
CA ILE A 31 -3.24 5.37 -0.97
C ILE A 31 -3.32 6.38 -2.11
N ALA A 32 -4.03 6.06 -3.20
CA ALA A 32 -4.18 6.97 -4.34
C ALA A 32 -4.87 8.30 -3.96
N LEU A 33 -5.97 8.25 -3.21
CA LEU A 33 -6.68 9.44 -2.72
C LEU A 33 -5.76 10.33 -1.88
N HIS A 34 -5.02 9.74 -0.93
CA HIS A 34 -4.09 10.47 -0.09
C HIS A 34 -2.90 11.05 -0.88
N LEU A 35 -2.30 10.28 -1.80
CA LEU A 35 -1.23 10.77 -2.67
C LEU A 35 -1.70 11.95 -3.51
N LYS A 36 -2.96 11.94 -3.96
CA LYS A 36 -3.56 13.05 -4.72
C LYS A 36 -4.09 14.18 -3.84
N GLY A 37 -3.95 14.11 -2.51
CA GLY A 37 -4.44 15.14 -1.60
C GLY A 37 -5.97 15.30 -1.64
N ILE A 38 -6.70 14.26 -2.02
CA ILE A 38 -8.16 14.27 -2.13
C ILE A 38 -8.74 13.88 -0.77
N GLU A 39 -9.52 14.77 -0.17
CA GLU A 39 -10.28 14.47 1.04
C GLU A 39 -11.43 13.50 0.72
N PHE A 40 -11.67 12.53 1.62
CA PHE A 40 -12.71 11.54 1.43
C PHE A 40 -13.31 11.06 2.76
N GLU A 41 -14.53 10.53 2.69
CA GLU A 41 -15.21 9.87 3.81
C GLU A 41 -15.16 8.34 3.62
N GLN A 42 -14.65 7.60 4.61
CA GLN A 42 -14.66 6.14 4.56
C GLN A 42 -15.93 5.57 5.21
N ARG A 43 -16.76 4.88 4.43
CA ARG A 43 -17.93 4.13 4.93
C ARG A 43 -17.59 2.66 5.07
N ILE A 44 -17.82 2.10 6.25
CA ILE A 44 -17.59 0.68 6.51
C ILE A 44 -18.93 -0.04 6.41
N VAL A 45 -19.09 -0.88 5.39
CA VAL A 45 -20.28 -1.72 5.20
C VAL A 45 -19.97 -3.18 5.47
N ASN A 46 -20.98 -3.98 5.78
CA ASN A 46 -20.80 -5.41 5.90
C ASN A 46 -21.49 -6.11 4.72
N LEU A 47 -20.68 -6.50 3.73
CA LEU A 47 -21.17 -7.21 2.55
C LEU A 47 -21.72 -8.61 2.85
N PHE A 48 -21.42 -9.18 4.02
CA PHE A 48 -21.86 -10.53 4.40
C PHE A 48 -23.20 -10.55 5.15
N SER A 49 -23.64 -9.42 5.71
CA SER A 49 -24.92 -9.32 6.44
C SER A 49 -26.07 -8.76 5.59
N GLY A 50 -25.84 -8.46 4.30
CA GLY A 50 -26.84 -7.78 3.49
C GLY A 50 -26.92 -6.27 3.74
N ASP A 51 -25.98 -5.68 4.49
CA ASP A 51 -26.02 -4.24 4.82
C ASP A 51 -25.81 -3.32 3.60
N GLN A 52 -25.48 -3.86 2.41
CA GLN A 52 -25.45 -3.08 1.17
C GLN A 52 -26.81 -2.44 0.82
N HIS A 53 -27.90 -2.94 1.40
CA HIS A 53 -29.26 -2.43 1.18
C HIS A 53 -29.60 -1.21 2.05
N LYS A 54 -28.71 -0.77 2.97
CA LYS A 54 -28.98 0.40 3.83
C LYS A 54 -28.59 1.75 3.20
N ASP A 55 -27.89 1.71 2.07
CA ASP A 55 -27.55 2.87 1.24
C ASP A 55 -28.08 2.62 -0.19
N GLU A 56 -29.40 2.38 -0.22
CA GLU A 56 -30.14 1.70 -1.30
C GLU A 56 -29.96 2.36 -2.68
N GLU A 57 -29.82 3.68 -2.76
CA GLU A 57 -29.71 4.38 -4.06
C GLU A 57 -28.31 4.26 -4.69
N CYS A 58 -27.25 4.26 -3.88
CA CYS A 58 -25.87 4.29 -4.37
C CYS A 58 -25.34 2.88 -4.70
N LEU A 59 -25.68 1.88 -3.89
CA LEU A 59 -25.19 0.51 -4.05
C LEU A 59 -26.09 -0.36 -4.93
N ALA A 60 -27.40 -0.07 -5.05
CA ALA A 60 -28.30 -0.88 -5.88
C ALA A 60 -28.01 -0.80 -7.38
N ASN A 61 -27.37 0.30 -7.82
CA ASN A 61 -27.02 0.51 -9.24
C ASN A 61 -25.64 -0.04 -9.62
N LEU A 62 -24.90 -0.64 -8.69
CA LEU A 62 -23.59 -1.21 -8.99
C LEU A 62 -23.75 -2.65 -9.49
N PRO A 63 -23.35 -2.93 -10.74
CA PRO A 63 -23.56 -4.25 -11.34
C PRO A 63 -22.72 -5.37 -10.67
N PHE A 64 -21.72 -5.00 -9.87
CA PHE A 64 -20.83 -5.92 -9.21
C PHE A 64 -20.85 -5.68 -7.70
N SER A 65 -21.34 -6.66 -6.93
CA SER A 65 -21.39 -6.63 -5.45
C SER A 65 -19.99 -6.77 -4.81
N LYS A 66 -19.08 -5.85 -5.15
CA LYS A 66 -17.68 -5.86 -4.76
C LYS A 66 -17.28 -4.52 -4.14
N VAL A 67 -16.31 -4.58 -3.24
CA VAL A 67 -15.63 -3.40 -2.67
C VAL A 67 -14.15 -3.39 -3.07
N PRO A 68 -13.51 -2.21 -3.17
CA PRO A 68 -14.05 -0.88 -2.89
C PRO A 68 -15.03 -0.38 -3.95
N VAL A 69 -15.94 0.49 -3.49
CA VAL A 69 -16.77 1.35 -4.32
C VAL A 69 -16.32 2.77 -4.02
N PHE A 70 -16.10 3.55 -5.08
CA PHE A 70 -15.81 4.98 -5.04
C PHE A 70 -17.03 5.73 -5.58
N VAL A 71 -17.45 6.75 -4.84
CA VAL A 71 -18.54 7.64 -5.22
C VAL A 71 -17.97 9.04 -5.42
N HIS A 72 -18.41 9.77 -6.44
CA HIS A 72 -18.03 11.15 -6.67
C HIS A 72 -19.24 11.90 -7.26
N GLY A 73 -19.96 12.59 -6.39
CA GLY A 73 -21.26 13.16 -6.74
C GLY A 73 -22.25 12.05 -7.11
N LYS A 74 -22.78 12.09 -8.33
CA LYS A 74 -23.69 11.05 -8.86
C LYS A 74 -22.98 9.88 -9.53
N PHE A 75 -21.66 9.98 -9.72
CA PHE A 75 -20.87 8.93 -10.33
C PHE A 75 -20.46 7.91 -9.27
N ALA A 76 -20.70 6.62 -9.53
CA ALA A 76 -20.22 5.53 -8.69
C ALA A 76 -19.45 4.53 -9.54
N LEU A 77 -18.32 4.05 -9.02
CA LEU A 77 -17.43 3.14 -9.71
C LEU A 77 -16.90 2.09 -8.74
N ALA A 78 -17.02 0.82 -9.14
CA ALA A 78 -16.33 -0.29 -8.50
C ALA A 78 -15.06 -0.64 -9.30
N GLU A 79 -14.21 -1.51 -8.73
CA GLU A 79 -12.90 -1.92 -9.24
C GLU A 79 -11.75 -0.93 -8.97
N SER A 80 -10.82 -1.33 -8.10
CA SER A 80 -9.76 -0.45 -7.60
C SER A 80 -8.88 0.17 -8.68
N MET A 81 -8.61 -0.54 -9.78
CA MET A 81 -7.76 0.02 -10.85
C MET A 81 -8.51 1.03 -11.71
N ALA A 82 -9.77 0.76 -12.04
CA ALA A 82 -10.61 1.71 -12.76
C ALA A 82 -10.79 3.00 -11.95
N ILE A 83 -10.97 2.88 -10.63
CA ILE A 83 -11.03 4.02 -9.72
C ILE A 83 -9.72 4.84 -9.77
N ILE A 84 -8.56 4.20 -9.70
CA ILE A 84 -7.28 4.93 -9.70
C ILE A 84 -7.00 5.58 -11.06
N GLU A 85 -7.34 4.92 -12.17
CA GLU A 85 -7.26 5.52 -13.52
C GLU A 85 -8.19 6.73 -13.64
N TYR A 86 -9.44 6.63 -13.15
CA TYR A 86 -10.36 7.76 -13.07
C TYR A 86 -9.78 8.93 -12.27
N LEU A 87 -9.17 8.65 -11.12
CA LEU A 87 -8.52 9.67 -10.30
C LEU A 87 -7.31 10.29 -11.01
N GLU A 88 -6.55 9.51 -11.76
CA GLU A 88 -5.41 10.00 -12.55
C GLU A 88 -5.85 10.94 -13.67
N GLU A 89 -6.93 10.61 -14.36
CA GLU A 89 -7.49 11.44 -15.43
C GLU A 89 -8.18 12.70 -14.90
N LYS A 90 -8.94 12.56 -13.80
CA LYS A 90 -9.74 13.66 -13.24
C LYS A 90 -8.92 14.61 -12.36
N PHE A 91 -7.93 14.09 -11.65
CA PHE A 91 -7.12 14.80 -10.66
C PHE A 91 -5.63 14.43 -10.83
N PRO A 92 -4.98 14.86 -11.94
CA PRO A 92 -3.58 14.50 -12.21
C PRO A 92 -2.60 15.07 -11.17
N GLU A 93 -2.93 16.23 -10.59
CA GLU A 93 -2.13 16.92 -9.58
C GLU A 93 -2.60 16.59 -8.14
N PRO A 94 -1.75 16.80 -7.11
CA PRO A 94 -0.34 17.23 -7.17
C PRO A 94 0.65 16.08 -7.46
N ASN A 95 0.18 14.84 -7.44
CA ASN A 95 1.00 13.66 -7.68
C ASN A 95 0.39 12.79 -8.77
N ALA A 96 0.99 12.84 -9.95
CA ALA A 96 0.70 11.92 -11.05
C ALA A 96 1.17 10.51 -10.68
N LEU A 97 0.29 9.52 -10.82
CA LEU A 97 0.55 8.12 -10.51
C LEU A 97 1.04 7.34 -11.73
N LEU A 98 0.97 7.97 -12.91
CA LEU A 98 1.47 7.42 -14.16
C LEU A 98 2.54 8.34 -14.78
N PRO A 99 3.55 7.78 -15.44
CA PRO A 99 4.58 8.55 -16.14
C PRO A 99 3.99 9.26 -17.40
N PRO A 100 4.71 10.24 -17.98
CA PRO A 100 4.16 11.06 -19.07
C PRO A 100 4.08 10.34 -20.42
N SER A 101 4.99 9.41 -20.75
CA SER A 101 4.99 8.74 -22.06
C SER A 101 4.08 7.51 -22.10
N ALA A 102 3.49 7.25 -23.27
CA ALA A 102 2.57 6.12 -23.46
C ALA A 102 3.23 4.77 -23.16
N GLU A 103 4.48 4.59 -23.57
CA GLU A 103 5.27 3.38 -23.36
C GLU A 103 5.50 3.12 -21.88
N CYS A 104 5.92 4.15 -21.13
CA CYS A 104 6.12 4.04 -19.69
C CYS A 104 4.80 3.78 -18.96
N ARG A 105 3.70 4.40 -19.40
CA ARG A 105 2.35 4.14 -18.84
C ARG A 105 1.94 2.69 -19.05
N ALA A 106 2.19 2.14 -20.24
CA ALA A 106 1.89 0.75 -20.55
C ALA A 106 2.72 -0.21 -19.68
N GLN A 107 4.01 0.08 -19.47
CA GLN A 107 4.87 -0.72 -18.59
C GLN A 107 4.41 -0.68 -17.13
N VAL A 108 4.09 0.51 -16.60
CA VAL A 108 3.55 0.67 -15.24
C VAL A 108 2.24 -0.10 -15.06
N ARG A 109 1.32 -0.01 -16.03
CA ARG A 109 0.07 -0.80 -15.99
C ARG A 109 0.33 -2.30 -16.03
N ALA A 110 1.22 -2.76 -16.91
CA ALA A 110 1.56 -4.17 -17.02
C ALA A 110 2.10 -4.72 -15.68
N LEU A 111 2.98 -3.97 -15.00
CA LEU A 111 3.48 -4.30 -13.67
C LEU A 111 2.35 -4.35 -12.63
N ALA A 112 1.51 -3.31 -12.56
CA ALA A 112 0.39 -3.28 -11.62
C ALA A 112 -0.58 -4.46 -11.84
N LEU A 113 -0.85 -4.82 -13.10
CA LEU A 113 -1.70 -5.95 -13.47
C LEU A 113 -1.14 -7.31 -13.05
N GLN A 114 0.19 -7.49 -12.92
CA GLN A 114 0.74 -8.72 -12.34
C GLN A 114 0.23 -8.96 -10.91
N ILE A 115 0.12 -7.89 -10.12
CA ILE A 115 -0.46 -7.98 -8.78
C ILE A 115 -1.99 -8.10 -8.87
N VAL A 116 -2.63 -7.23 -9.65
CA VAL A 116 -4.09 -7.06 -9.63
C VAL A 116 -4.83 -8.21 -10.29
N ALA A 117 -4.36 -8.70 -11.43
CA ALA A 117 -5.05 -9.71 -12.23
C ALA A 117 -4.46 -11.10 -11.99
N ASN A 118 -3.14 -11.22 -11.86
CA ASN A 118 -2.47 -12.52 -11.83
C ASN A 118 -2.20 -13.04 -10.42
N THR A 119 -2.29 -12.21 -9.38
CA THR A 119 -1.99 -12.61 -8.00
C THR A 119 -3.19 -12.47 -7.09
N GLN A 120 -3.73 -11.26 -6.97
CA GLN A 120 -4.79 -10.95 -6.00
C GLN A 120 -6.06 -11.80 -6.14
N PRO A 121 -6.56 -12.12 -7.35
CA PRO A 121 -7.77 -12.92 -7.50
C PRO A 121 -7.60 -14.36 -7.03
N LEU A 122 -6.41 -14.95 -7.20
CA LEU A 122 -6.12 -16.34 -6.82
C LEU A 122 -6.08 -16.56 -5.30
N GLN A 123 -5.88 -15.50 -4.53
CA GLN A 123 -5.86 -15.49 -3.06
C GLN A 123 -7.10 -14.79 -2.47
N ASN A 124 -8.11 -14.49 -3.31
CA ASN A 124 -9.36 -13.89 -2.87
C ASN A 124 -10.12 -14.86 -1.96
N LEU A 125 -10.75 -14.34 -0.90
CA LEU A 125 -11.46 -15.18 0.07
C LEU A 125 -12.54 -16.06 -0.54
N ALA A 126 -13.33 -15.56 -1.50
CA ALA A 126 -14.39 -16.33 -2.16
C ALA A 126 -13.80 -17.48 -3.00
N VAL A 127 -12.70 -17.23 -3.70
CA VAL A 127 -11.96 -18.25 -4.46
C VAL A 127 -11.39 -19.31 -3.52
N LEU A 128 -10.74 -18.89 -2.44
CA LEU A 128 -10.18 -19.81 -1.45
C LEU A 128 -11.28 -20.64 -0.78
N GLN A 129 -12.41 -20.04 -0.40
CA GLN A 129 -13.55 -20.74 0.19
C GLN A 129 -14.16 -21.77 -0.77
N HIS A 130 -14.22 -21.46 -2.07
CA HIS A 130 -14.68 -22.42 -3.07
C HIS A 130 -13.68 -23.57 -3.30
N LEU A 131 -12.38 -23.30 -3.19
CA LEU A 131 -11.33 -24.30 -3.39
C LEU A 131 -11.37 -25.42 -2.35
N SER A 132 -11.55 -25.07 -1.07
CA SER A 132 -11.57 -26.06 0.01
C SER A 132 -12.10 -25.46 1.32
N ASP A 133 -12.83 -26.26 2.09
CA ASP A 133 -13.18 -25.92 3.48
C ASP A 133 -11.95 -25.95 4.41
N ASP A 134 -10.93 -26.74 4.07
CA ASP A 134 -9.71 -26.90 4.85
C ASP A 134 -8.85 -25.61 4.80
N PRO A 135 -8.65 -24.91 5.94
CA PRO A 135 -7.80 -23.73 6.01
C PRO A 135 -6.35 -23.99 5.58
N ALA A 136 -5.79 -25.17 5.84
CA ALA A 136 -4.41 -25.49 5.51
C ALA A 136 -4.21 -25.57 3.99
N LYS A 137 -5.14 -26.19 3.27
CA LYS A 137 -5.13 -26.26 1.80
C LYS A 137 -5.29 -24.88 1.17
N ARG A 138 -6.22 -24.06 1.68
CA ARG A 138 -6.39 -22.66 1.24
C ARG A 138 -5.11 -21.84 1.41
N ASN A 139 -4.48 -21.94 2.57
CA ASN A 139 -3.24 -21.23 2.86
C ASN A 139 -2.07 -21.73 2.01
N ALA A 140 -2.00 -23.03 1.72
CA ALA A 140 -0.99 -23.60 0.82
C ALA A 140 -1.16 -23.11 -0.62
N TRP A 141 -2.39 -23.08 -1.12
CA TRP A 141 -2.73 -22.51 -2.44
C TRP A 141 -2.33 -21.03 -2.53
N ALA A 142 -2.75 -20.23 -1.56
CA ALA A 142 -2.42 -18.81 -1.53
C ALA A 142 -0.91 -18.60 -1.51
N ARG A 143 -0.16 -19.33 -0.66
CA ARG A 143 1.31 -19.25 -0.63
C ARG A 143 1.94 -19.60 -1.96
N HIS A 144 1.53 -20.69 -2.60
CA HIS A 144 2.09 -21.13 -3.88
C HIS A 144 2.00 -20.03 -4.95
N TRP A 145 0.81 -19.46 -5.16
CA TRP A 145 0.61 -18.44 -6.17
C TRP A 145 1.26 -17.11 -5.82
N ILE A 146 1.29 -16.73 -4.53
CA ILE A 146 2.04 -15.56 -4.07
C ILE A 146 3.54 -15.72 -4.33
N GLU A 147 4.11 -16.88 -4.04
CA GLU A 147 5.52 -17.18 -4.31
C GLU A 147 5.84 -17.14 -5.80
N HIS A 148 5.03 -17.81 -6.61
CA HIS A 148 5.16 -17.80 -8.07
C HIS A 148 5.14 -16.38 -8.63
N SER A 149 4.11 -15.59 -8.31
CA SER A 149 3.96 -14.24 -8.84
C SER A 149 5.03 -13.29 -8.35
N PHE A 150 5.44 -13.38 -7.08
CA PHE A 150 6.50 -12.50 -6.57
C PHE A 150 7.81 -12.79 -7.31
N ASN A 151 8.23 -14.06 -7.44
CA ASN A 151 9.48 -14.38 -8.13
C ASN A 151 9.54 -13.82 -9.55
N ALA A 152 8.43 -13.81 -10.28
CA ALA A 152 8.35 -13.18 -11.60
C ALA A 152 8.38 -11.65 -11.51
N PHE A 153 7.64 -11.08 -10.56
CA PHE A 153 7.52 -9.65 -10.37
C PHE A 153 8.82 -8.98 -9.90
N GLU A 154 9.59 -9.62 -9.03
CA GLU A 154 10.91 -9.15 -8.58
C GLU A 154 11.91 -9.04 -9.75
N LYS A 155 11.91 -10.01 -10.66
CA LYS A 155 12.72 -9.97 -11.90
C LYS A 155 12.30 -8.83 -12.83
N ALA A 156 11.02 -8.48 -12.83
CA ALA A 156 10.52 -7.36 -13.62
C ALA A 156 10.94 -6.02 -12.99
N LEU A 157 10.80 -5.88 -11.66
CA LEU A 157 11.20 -4.69 -10.92
C LEU A 157 12.71 -4.43 -11.00
N ALA A 158 13.54 -5.48 -11.04
CA ALA A 158 14.99 -5.31 -11.22
C ALA A 158 15.38 -4.56 -12.51
N LYS A 159 14.47 -4.44 -13.48
CA LYS A 159 14.70 -3.71 -14.75
C LYS A 159 14.13 -2.30 -14.75
N THR A 160 13.19 -1.99 -13.86
CA THR A 160 12.42 -0.73 -13.89
C THR A 160 12.58 0.12 -12.63
N ALA A 161 12.95 -0.49 -11.51
CA ALA A 161 13.04 0.18 -10.23
C ALA A 161 14.20 1.18 -10.21
N GLY A 162 13.91 2.41 -9.78
CA GLY A 162 14.89 3.45 -9.44
C GLY A 162 14.79 3.74 -7.95
N LYS A 163 14.39 4.96 -7.60
CA LYS A 163 13.98 5.31 -6.22
C LYS A 163 12.72 4.57 -5.75
N TYR A 164 11.83 4.21 -6.67
CA TYR A 164 10.57 3.50 -6.40
C TYR A 164 10.42 2.32 -7.39
N ALA A 165 9.28 1.63 -7.39
CA ALA A 165 9.06 0.46 -8.24
C ALA A 165 9.22 0.74 -9.75
N TYR A 166 9.04 1.99 -10.17
CA TYR A 166 9.26 2.43 -11.54
C TYR A 166 9.91 3.83 -11.58
N GLY A 167 11.20 3.87 -11.86
CA GLY A 167 11.99 5.12 -11.87
C GLY A 167 12.00 5.82 -10.51
N ASP A 168 11.97 7.16 -10.53
CA ASP A 168 12.26 7.98 -9.34
C ASP A 168 11.05 8.68 -8.70
N LYS A 169 9.84 8.36 -9.15
CA LYS A 169 8.57 8.85 -8.56
C LYS A 169 7.65 7.69 -8.17
N ILE A 170 6.83 7.90 -7.14
CA ILE A 170 5.77 6.96 -6.77
C ILE A 170 4.83 6.80 -7.96
N SER A 171 4.50 5.55 -8.28
CA SER A 171 3.65 5.16 -9.40
C SER A 171 2.49 4.27 -8.96
N LEU A 172 1.60 3.97 -9.89
CA LEU A 172 0.53 2.98 -9.74
C LEU A 172 1.03 1.61 -9.26
N VAL A 173 2.27 1.23 -9.59
CA VAL A 173 2.87 -0.02 -9.14
C VAL A 173 3.09 0.00 -7.62
N ASP A 174 3.62 1.11 -7.10
CA ASP A 174 3.92 1.31 -5.68
C ASP A 174 2.66 1.28 -4.80
N ILE A 175 1.51 1.66 -5.36
CA ILE A 175 0.20 1.57 -4.70
C ILE A 175 -0.24 0.10 -4.52
N CYS A 176 0.17 -0.78 -5.45
CA CYS A 176 -0.25 -2.18 -5.47
C CYS A 176 0.61 -3.08 -4.58
N ILE A 177 1.86 -2.70 -4.31
CA ILE A 177 2.85 -3.52 -3.59
C ILE A 177 2.50 -3.71 -2.10
N PRO A 178 2.35 -2.65 -1.27
CA PRO A 178 2.16 -2.82 0.18
C PRO A 178 0.96 -3.71 0.56
N PRO A 179 -0.23 -3.56 -0.06
CA PRO A 179 -1.37 -4.42 0.26
C PRO A 179 -1.11 -5.89 -0.10
N GLN A 180 -0.34 -6.15 -1.16
CA GLN A 180 0.00 -7.49 -1.59
C GLN A 180 1.06 -8.12 -0.68
N VAL A 181 2.04 -7.34 -0.20
CA VAL A 181 3.02 -7.79 0.80
C VAL A 181 2.34 -8.12 2.12
N TYR A 182 1.39 -7.29 2.56
CA TYR A 182 0.57 -7.59 3.74
C TYR A 182 -0.15 -8.95 3.62
N ASN A 183 -0.74 -9.22 2.45
CA ASN A 183 -1.44 -10.47 2.23
C ASN A 183 -0.50 -11.69 2.16
N ALA A 184 0.72 -11.53 1.62
CA ALA A 184 1.74 -12.56 1.67
C ALA A 184 2.09 -12.97 3.11
N LYS A 185 2.26 -11.98 4.00
CA LYS A 185 2.51 -12.22 5.43
C LYS A 185 1.36 -12.96 6.10
N ARG A 186 0.10 -12.60 5.78
CA ARG A 186 -1.11 -13.25 6.31
C ARG A 186 -1.13 -14.76 6.05
N TYR A 187 -0.67 -15.22 4.89
CA TYR A 187 -0.69 -16.63 4.52
C TYR A 187 0.55 -17.41 4.95
N GLY A 188 1.39 -16.86 5.84
CA GLY A 188 2.51 -17.58 6.43
C GLY A 188 3.78 -17.57 5.59
N ARG A 189 3.89 -16.69 4.59
CA ARG A 189 5.18 -16.33 4.01
C ARG A 189 5.86 -15.35 4.98
N GLY A 190 6.76 -15.86 5.81
CA GLY A 190 7.49 -15.06 6.80
C GLY A 190 8.45 -14.05 6.18
N PRO A 191 8.95 -13.08 6.97
CA PRO A 191 9.86 -12.02 6.52
C PRO A 191 11.18 -12.54 5.92
N ALA A 192 11.57 -13.79 6.18
CA ALA A 192 12.78 -14.39 5.60
C ALA A 192 12.63 -14.77 4.10
N ARG A 193 11.45 -14.60 3.49
CA ARG A 193 11.22 -14.91 2.06
C ARG A 193 10.42 -13.84 1.31
N THR A 194 10.16 -12.66 1.89
CA THR A 194 9.36 -11.55 1.27
C THR A 194 10.22 -10.57 0.46
N SER A 195 11.05 -11.10 -0.45
CA SER A 195 12.42 -10.59 -0.64
C SER A 195 12.78 -9.65 -1.81
N CYS A 196 11.89 -8.78 -2.31
CA CYS A 196 12.41 -7.67 -3.13
C CYS A 196 11.45 -6.49 -3.26
N LEU A 197 10.15 -6.72 -3.06
CA LEU A 197 9.15 -5.71 -3.43
C LEU A 197 9.21 -4.44 -2.57
N LEU A 198 9.61 -4.55 -1.30
CA LEU A 198 9.85 -3.38 -0.45
C LEU A 198 11.29 -2.85 -0.56
N GLY A 199 12.21 -3.66 -1.10
CA GLY A 199 13.60 -3.31 -1.39
C GLY A 199 13.77 -2.33 -2.56
N VAL A 200 12.68 -1.98 -3.25
CA VAL A 200 12.69 -0.92 -4.28
C VAL A 200 12.60 0.49 -3.68
N TYR A 201 12.16 0.63 -2.43
CA TYR A 201 12.00 1.94 -1.82
C TYR A 201 13.35 2.54 -1.43
N PRO A 202 13.50 3.88 -1.47
CA PRO A 202 14.80 4.49 -1.24
C PRO A 202 15.33 4.12 0.14
N ASN A 203 16.63 3.85 0.22
CA ASN A 203 17.33 3.51 1.47
C ASN A 203 16.84 2.20 2.13
N SER A 204 16.22 1.31 1.36
CA SER A 204 15.95 -0.07 1.79
C SER A 204 17.25 -0.89 1.74
N VAL A 205 17.88 -0.99 0.56
CA VAL A 205 19.13 -1.75 0.36
C VAL A 205 20.36 -0.85 0.54
N SER A 206 21.43 -1.41 1.13
CA SER A 206 22.64 -0.75 1.66
C SER A 206 23.50 0.10 0.70
N ARG A 207 23.04 0.42 -0.51
CA ARG A 207 23.87 1.12 -1.51
C ARG A 207 24.10 2.61 -1.24
N ASN A 208 23.27 3.32 -0.45
CA ASN A 208 23.37 4.79 -0.30
C ASN A 208 23.02 5.37 1.11
N GLY A 209 23.10 4.58 2.19
CA GLY A 209 22.76 5.04 3.55
C GLY A 209 21.33 4.64 3.96
N PRO A 210 21.15 3.55 4.72
CA PRO A 210 19.92 2.76 4.65
C PRO A 210 18.87 3.13 5.74
N SER A 211 18.57 4.41 5.93
CA SER A 211 17.73 4.85 7.06
C SER A 211 16.30 5.30 6.72
N GLY A 212 15.91 5.32 5.44
CA GLY A 212 14.64 5.91 4.98
C GLY A 212 13.59 4.93 4.44
N GLY A 213 13.97 3.69 4.10
CA GLY A 213 13.05 2.73 3.48
C GLY A 213 11.89 2.37 4.40
N LEU A 214 12.18 2.21 5.70
CA LEU A 214 11.17 1.98 6.73
C LEU A 214 10.11 3.07 6.78
N SER A 215 10.52 4.34 6.71
CA SER A 215 9.62 5.49 6.76
C SER A 215 8.70 5.55 5.54
N VAL A 216 9.22 5.26 4.34
CA VAL A 216 8.41 5.23 3.10
C VAL A 216 7.38 4.10 3.16
N VAL A 217 7.80 2.90 3.55
CA VAL A 217 6.88 1.75 3.68
C VAL A 217 5.85 2.02 4.77
N ALA A 218 6.25 2.53 5.93
CA ALA A 218 5.34 2.87 7.01
C ALA A 218 4.33 3.94 6.60
N ALA A 219 4.75 4.95 5.84
CA ALA A 219 3.84 5.95 5.28
C ALA A 219 2.83 5.31 4.31
N LEU A 220 3.28 4.52 3.33
CA LEU A 220 2.37 3.85 2.38
C LEU A 220 1.41 2.87 3.07
N VAL A 221 1.86 2.15 4.10
CA VAL A 221 1.00 1.29 4.92
C VAL A 221 0.03 2.14 5.74
N SER A 222 0.47 3.24 6.34
CA SER A 222 -0.36 4.19 7.11
C SER A 222 -1.50 4.76 6.26
N LEU A 223 -1.18 5.27 5.06
CA LEU A 223 -2.17 5.68 4.04
C LEU A 223 -3.07 4.50 3.66
N GLY A 224 -2.44 3.34 3.49
CA GLY A 224 -3.07 2.08 3.17
C GLY A 224 -4.10 1.66 4.18
N ILE A 225 -3.88 1.83 5.50
CA ILE A 225 -4.75 1.42 6.62
C ILE A 225 -5.72 2.52 7.07
N GLY A 226 -5.47 3.77 6.69
CA GLY A 226 -6.23 4.94 7.13
C GLY A 226 -5.99 5.26 8.61
N GLN A 227 -4.78 4.98 9.12
CA GLN A 227 -4.36 5.33 10.48
C GLN A 227 -3.06 6.12 10.38
N PRO A 228 -3.03 7.38 10.82
CA PRO A 228 -1.82 8.19 10.78
C PRO A 228 -0.75 7.58 11.69
N VAL A 229 0.51 7.66 11.26
CA VAL A 229 1.65 7.44 12.17
C VAL A 229 1.60 8.51 13.25
N PRO A 230 1.67 8.15 14.55
CA PRO A 230 1.65 9.15 15.63
C PRO A 230 2.73 10.22 15.44
N TYR A 231 2.35 11.47 15.70
CA TYR A 231 3.30 12.57 15.77
C TYR A 231 4.30 12.36 16.92
N GLY A 232 5.56 12.76 16.71
CA GLY A 232 6.62 12.56 17.71
C GLY A 232 7.40 11.26 17.58
N ILE A 233 7.14 10.44 16.55
CA ILE A 233 7.88 9.22 16.28
C ILE A 233 8.94 9.45 15.19
N ALA A 234 10.20 9.19 15.50
CA ALA A 234 11.22 8.88 14.50
C ALA A 234 11.29 7.37 14.27
N MET A 235 11.61 6.96 13.04
CA MET A 235 11.89 5.57 12.73
C MET A 235 13.10 5.48 11.81
N SER A 236 13.95 4.49 12.05
CA SER A 236 15.09 4.24 11.21
C SER A 236 15.38 2.74 11.14
N GLY A 237 15.83 2.28 9.98
CA GLY A 237 16.06 0.87 9.74
C GLY A 237 16.28 0.59 8.26
N ALA A 238 17.24 -0.28 7.97
CA ALA A 238 17.50 -0.77 6.63
C ALA A 238 16.52 -1.89 6.33
N ILE A 239 15.72 -1.76 5.27
CA ILE A 239 14.89 -2.87 4.80
C ILE A 239 15.72 -3.67 3.81
N ASP A 240 16.27 -4.79 4.25
CA ASP A 240 17.03 -5.64 3.34
C ASP A 240 16.16 -6.18 2.20
N ALA A 241 16.79 -6.85 1.24
CA ALA A 241 16.05 -7.47 0.14
C ALA A 241 14.88 -8.31 0.68
N ASN A 242 15.08 -9.07 1.78
CA ASN A 242 14.10 -9.95 2.40
C ASN A 242 12.86 -9.25 2.99
N GLY A 243 12.90 -7.93 3.16
CA GLY A 243 11.89 -7.20 3.93
C GLY A 243 12.13 -7.29 5.44
N ALA A 244 13.29 -7.83 5.85
CA ALA A 244 13.75 -7.79 7.22
C ALA A 244 14.33 -6.40 7.51
N ILE A 245 14.03 -5.89 8.69
CA ILE A 245 14.62 -4.65 9.17
C ILE A 245 15.93 -5.02 9.84
N SER A 246 17.02 -4.46 9.32
CA SER A 246 18.39 -4.72 9.78
C SER A 246 19.02 -3.45 10.37
N ALA A 247 20.08 -3.68 11.16
CA ALA A 247 20.81 -2.62 11.85
C ALA A 247 21.32 -1.54 10.89
N ILE A 248 21.41 -0.31 11.41
CA ILE A 248 21.92 0.84 10.68
C ILE A 248 23.12 1.46 11.41
N GLY A 249 24.03 2.09 10.67
CA GLY A 249 25.09 2.91 11.25
C GLY A 249 24.61 4.30 11.68
N GLY A 250 25.37 4.95 12.55
CA GLY A 250 25.10 6.33 12.99
C GLY A 250 23.86 6.48 13.86
N THR A 251 23.50 5.43 14.62
CA THR A 251 22.31 5.38 15.47
C THR A 251 22.28 6.51 16.49
N PHE A 252 23.39 6.76 17.18
CA PHE A 252 23.52 7.87 18.14
C PHE A 252 23.16 9.23 17.54
N ALA A 253 23.76 9.59 16.39
CA ALA A 253 23.49 10.86 15.73
C ALA A 253 22.01 11.00 15.30
N LYS A 254 21.37 9.88 14.91
CA LYS A 254 19.95 9.85 14.54
C LYS A 254 19.02 9.99 15.74
N VAL A 255 19.35 9.36 16.87
CA VAL A 255 18.58 9.50 18.12
C VAL A 255 18.74 10.92 18.67
N SER A 256 19.96 11.49 18.66
CA SER A 256 20.20 12.88 19.05
C SER A 256 19.42 13.86 18.18
N ALA A 257 19.46 13.71 16.85
CA ALA A 257 18.70 14.55 15.94
C ALA A 257 17.18 14.42 16.16
N ALA A 258 16.68 13.22 16.49
CA ALA A 258 15.27 13.03 16.83
C ALA A 258 14.89 13.76 18.13
N LYS A 259 15.75 13.70 19.15
CA LYS A 259 15.58 14.41 20.43
C LYS A 259 15.62 15.93 20.23
N GLU A 260 16.57 16.45 19.44
CA GLU A 260 16.66 17.86 19.08
C GLU A 260 15.44 18.35 18.29
N ALA A 261 14.86 17.49 17.45
CA ALA A 261 13.62 17.76 16.74
C ALA A 261 12.36 17.66 17.64
N GLY A 262 12.52 17.40 18.94
CA GLY A 262 11.42 17.30 19.90
C GLY A 262 10.58 16.02 19.77
N LEU A 263 11.13 14.96 19.16
CA LEU A 263 10.45 13.68 19.02
C LEU A 263 10.53 12.89 20.33
N THR A 264 9.43 12.24 20.70
CA THR A 264 9.27 11.55 21.98
C THR A 264 9.56 10.06 21.91
N THR A 265 9.68 9.50 20.70
CA THR A 265 9.89 8.06 20.50
C THR A 265 10.76 7.84 19.27
N VAL A 266 11.76 6.96 19.38
CA VAL A 266 12.56 6.50 18.23
C VAL A 266 12.40 4.98 18.09
N ILE A 267 11.96 4.54 16.90
CA ILE A 267 11.85 3.12 16.54
C ILE A 267 13.13 2.72 15.80
N LEU A 268 13.84 1.73 16.35
CA LEU A 268 15.08 1.19 15.80
C LEU A 268 15.01 -0.34 15.66
N PRO A 269 15.84 -0.94 14.79
CA PRO A 269 16.03 -2.39 14.74
C PRO A 269 16.55 -2.87 16.10
N ARG A 270 16.10 -4.04 16.57
CA ARG A 270 16.56 -4.61 17.85
C ARG A 270 18.09 -4.75 17.90
N ASP A 271 18.71 -5.08 16.77
CA ASP A 271 20.16 -5.26 16.67
C ASP A 271 20.96 -3.96 16.96
N ASN A 272 20.31 -2.79 16.93
CA ASN A 272 20.92 -1.52 17.32
C ASN A 272 20.83 -1.20 18.82
N GLU A 273 20.26 -2.08 19.66
CA GLU A 273 20.07 -1.83 21.10
C GLU A 273 21.37 -1.45 21.82
N ASN A 274 22.51 -2.04 21.43
CA ASN A 274 23.82 -1.76 22.02
C ASN A 274 24.49 -0.48 21.49
N ASP A 275 23.95 0.12 20.43
CA ASP A 275 24.49 1.36 19.85
C ASP A 275 23.85 2.63 20.45
N ILE A 276 22.95 2.46 21.42
CA ILE A 276 22.19 3.52 22.07
C ILE A 276 22.72 3.66 23.50
N ASP A 277 23.28 4.82 23.81
CA ASP A 277 23.63 5.13 25.19
C ASP A 277 22.35 5.42 25.97
N MET A 278 22.20 4.83 27.17
CA MET A 278 20.98 4.91 27.99
C MET A 278 20.66 6.32 28.50
N ASP A 279 21.57 7.28 28.32
CA ASP A 279 21.45 8.68 28.75
C ASP A 279 20.84 9.61 27.67
N VAL A 280 20.39 9.07 26.53
CA VAL A 280 19.79 9.84 25.42
C VAL A 280 18.27 9.74 25.41
#